data_AF-A0A327K0I1-F1
#
_entry.id   AF-A0A327K0I1-F1
#
_cell.length_a   1.000
_cell.length_b   1.000
_cell.length_c   1.000
_cell.angle_alpha   90.00
_cell.angle_beta   90.00
_cell.angle_gamma   90.00
#
_symmetry.space_group_name_H-M   'P 1'
#
loop_
_entity.id
_entity.type
_entity.pdbx_description
1 polymer ?
#
loop_
_entity_poly.entity_id
_entity_poly.type
_entity_poly.pdbx_seq_one_letter_code
_entity_poly.pdbx_strand_id
1 'polypeptide(L)'
;GCDKTTPACLMAAATVNLPAIALSVGPMLNGWFRGERTGSGTIVWKARELLAAGEIDYPGFVKLVASSAPSTGYCNTMGTATTMNSLA
;
A
#
# COMPACT_ATOMS: atom_id res chain seq x y z
N GLY A 1 -0.05 -11.16 0.19
CA GLY A 1 -0.18 -10.09 1.20
C GLY A 1 -0.95 -8.92 0.64
N CYS A 2 -2.14 -8.68 1.19
CA CYS A 2 -2.87 -7.42 1.19
C CYS A 2 -3.37 -7.22 2.63
N ASP A 3 -3.76 -6.00 2.98
CA ASP A 3 -4.13 -5.55 4.34
C ASP A 3 -4.69 -6.66 5.25
N LYS A 4 -5.83 -7.25 4.86
CA LYS A 4 -6.58 -8.20 5.69
C LYS A 4 -6.15 -9.66 5.56
N THR A 5 -5.28 -9.99 4.59
CA THR A 5 -4.87 -11.38 4.33
C THR A 5 -4.00 -11.94 5.46
N THR A 6 -3.06 -11.16 5.99
CA THR A 6 -2.16 -11.60 7.06
C THR A 6 -2.91 -11.99 8.34
N PRO A 7 -3.78 -11.13 8.94
CA PRO A 7 -4.53 -11.53 10.12
C PRO A 7 -5.51 -12.68 9.83
N ALA A 8 -6.17 -12.70 8.67
CA ALA A 8 -7.11 -13.77 8.34
C ALA A 8 -6.43 -15.15 8.29
N CYS A 9 -5.28 -15.26 7.61
CA CYS A 9 -4.54 -16.51 7.55
C CYS A 9 -4.00 -16.93 8.93
N LEU A 10 -3.46 -15.98 9.71
CA LEU A 10 -2.95 -16.27 11.06
C LEU A 10 -4.06 -16.71 12.03
N MET A 11 -5.23 -16.06 12.00
CA MET A 11 -6.38 -16.46 12.80
C MET A 11 -6.83 -17.89 12.46
N ALA A 12 -6.91 -18.24 11.17
CA ALA A 12 -7.28 -19.59 10.75
C ALA A 12 -6.24 -20.63 11.17
N ALA A 13 -4.95 -20.35 10.98
CA ALA A 13 -3.86 -21.23 11.39
C ALA A 13 -3.86 -21.46 12.91
N ALA A 14 -4.03 -20.40 13.70
CA ALA A 14 -4.14 -20.49 15.15
C ALA A 14 -5.37 -21.27 15.60
N THR A 15 -6.50 -21.14 14.90
CA THR A 15 -7.74 -21.89 15.21
C THR A 15 -7.57 -23.39 14.98
N VAL A 16 -6.90 -23.79 13.90
CA VAL A 16 -6.67 -25.21 13.57
C VAL A 16 -5.49 -25.80 14.35
N ASN A 17 -4.54 -24.96 14.75
CA ASN A 17 -3.37 -25.31 15.58
C ASN A 17 -2.48 -26.41 14.97
N LEU A 18 -2.24 -26.33 13.66
CA LEU A 18 -1.24 -27.13 12.95
C LEU A 18 0.02 -26.29 12.67
N PRO A 19 1.20 -26.92 12.46
CA PRO A 19 2.41 -26.20 12.08
C PRO A 19 2.19 -25.29 10.87
N ALA A 20 2.45 -24.00 11.03
CA ALA A 20 2.24 -22.98 10.01
C ALA A 20 3.38 -21.96 10.02
N ILE A 21 3.60 -21.30 8.89
CA ILE A 21 4.58 -20.23 8.71
C ILE A 21 3.97 -19.12 7.84
N ALA A 22 4.22 -17.86 8.19
CA ALA A 22 3.83 -16.72 7.37
C ALA A 22 4.95 -16.37 6.38
N LEU A 23 4.60 -16.18 5.11
CA LEU A 23 5.50 -15.68 4.08
C LEU A 23 4.97 -14.33 3.56
N SER A 24 5.65 -13.25 3.92
CA SER A 24 5.33 -11.93 3.39
C SER A 24 5.68 -11.84 1.90
N VAL A 25 4.79 -11.24 1.11
CA VAL A 25 5.03 -10.99 -0.33
C VAL A 25 5.86 -9.74 -0.61
N GLY A 26 6.02 -8.87 0.39
CA GLY A 26 6.77 -7.62 0.29
C GLY A 26 5.99 -6.41 -0.28
N PRO A 27 6.45 -5.18 0.04
CA PRO A 27 5.88 -3.95 -0.49
C PRO A 27 6.28 -3.71 -1.95
N MET A 28 5.51 -2.86 -2.64
CA MET A 28 5.92 -2.29 -3.92
C MET A 28 7.21 -1.48 -3.80
N LEU A 29 7.89 -1.27 -4.92
CA LEU A 29 9.01 -0.32 -5.03
C LEU A 29 8.55 1.11 -4.76
N ASN A 30 9.51 2.01 -4.49
CA ASN A 30 9.22 3.44 -4.34
C ASN A 30 8.64 4.03 -5.62
N GLY A 31 7.49 4.70 -5.50
CA GLY A 31 6.91 5.50 -6.58
C GLY A 31 7.61 6.85 -6.72
N TRP A 32 7.63 7.39 -7.94
CA TRP A 32 8.25 8.68 -8.24
C TRP A 32 7.40 9.49 -9.22
N PHE A 33 7.27 10.79 -8.94
CA PHE A 33 6.61 11.73 -9.84
C PHE A 33 7.36 13.06 -9.81
N ARG A 34 7.88 13.50 -10.97
CA ARG A 34 8.67 14.75 -11.11
C ARG A 34 9.84 14.88 -10.12
N GLY A 35 10.52 13.77 -9.83
CA GLY A 35 11.66 13.74 -8.90
C GLY A 35 11.27 13.63 -7.42
N GLU A 36 9.97 13.67 -7.10
CA GLU A 36 9.48 13.49 -5.74
C GLU A 36 8.95 12.08 -5.50
N ARG A 37 9.04 11.61 -4.25
CA ARG A 37 8.57 10.28 -3.86
C ARG A 37 7.05 10.25 -3.73
N THR A 38 6.43 9.21 -4.27
CA THR A 38 4.99 8.98 -4.18
C THR A 38 4.69 7.68 -3.46
N GLY A 39 4.30 7.80 -2.20
CA GLY A 39 3.91 6.67 -1.35
C GLY A 39 2.47 6.22 -1.65
N SER A 40 2.26 4.92 -1.78
CA SER A 40 0.93 4.34 -1.99
C SER A 40 0.04 4.58 -0.76
N GLY A 41 -1.19 5.02 -0.98
CA GLY A 41 -2.10 5.49 0.06
C GLY A 41 -1.88 6.96 0.44
N THR A 42 -0.67 7.35 0.86
CA THR A 42 -0.37 8.74 1.27
C THR A 42 -0.53 9.73 0.13
N ILE A 43 -0.09 9.37 -1.09
CA ILE A 43 -0.20 10.26 -2.25
C ILE A 43 -1.65 10.56 -2.62
N VAL A 44 -2.59 9.64 -2.34
CA VAL A 44 -4.00 9.84 -2.67
C VAL A 44 -4.58 10.98 -1.85
N TRP A 45 -4.24 11.08 -0.57
CA TRP A 45 -4.65 12.19 0.28
C TRP A 45 -4.12 13.52 -0.26
N LYS A 46 -2.83 13.58 -0.59
CA LYS A 46 -2.22 14.79 -1.16
C LYS A 46 -2.84 15.18 -2.50
N ALA A 47 -3.06 14.20 -3.38
CA ALA A 47 -3.68 14.44 -4.69
C ALA A 47 -5.12 14.96 -4.54
N ARG A 48 -5.88 14.47 -3.53
CA ARG A 48 -7.23 14.98 -3.24
C ARG A 48 -7.21 16.43 -2.77
N GLU A 49 -6.24 16.83 -1.94
CA GLU A 49 -6.07 18.23 -1.52
C GLU A 49 -5.80 19.14 -2.73
N LEU A 50 -4.86 18.75 -3.60
CA LEU A 50 -4.50 19.51 -4.80
C LEU A 50 -5.67 19.64 -5.78
N LEU A 51 -6.43 18.55 -5.97
CA LEU A 51 -7.61 18.56 -6.83
C LEU A 51 -8.70 19.48 -6.26
N ALA A 52 -8.93 19.44 -4.95
CA ALA A 52 -9.90 20.31 -4.29
C ALA A 52 -9.49 21.79 -4.34
N ALA A 53 -8.19 22.08 -4.29
CA ALA A 53 -7.63 23.42 -4.45
C ALA A 53 -7.63 23.92 -5.91
N GLY A 54 -7.94 23.05 -6.88
CA GLY A 54 -7.88 23.38 -8.31
C GLY A 54 -6.46 23.47 -8.88
N GLU A 55 -5.45 23.00 -8.14
CA GLU A 55 -4.04 23.00 -8.58
C GLU A 55 -3.73 21.89 -9.60
N ILE A 56 -4.54 20.83 -9.58
CA ILE A 56 -4.50 19.76 -10.58
C ILE A 56 -5.92 19.45 -11.07
N ASP A 57 -6.02 18.95 -12.28
CA ASP A 57 -7.25 18.42 -12.84
C ASP A 57 -7.39 16.91 -12.55
N TYR A 58 -8.53 16.32 -12.93
CA TYR A 58 -8.78 14.90 -12.71
C TYR A 58 -7.77 13.98 -13.45
N PRO A 59 -7.38 14.24 -14.71
CA PRO A 59 -6.26 13.53 -15.35
C PRO A 59 -4.95 13.64 -14.57
N GLY A 60 -4.60 14.82 -14.05
CA GLY A 60 -3.43 15.04 -13.20
C GLY A 60 -3.49 14.24 -11.90
N PHE A 61 -4.67 14.20 -11.26
CA PHE A 61 -4.93 13.38 -10.08
C PHE A 61 -4.65 11.90 -10.36
N VAL A 62 -5.24 11.34 -11.43
CA VAL A 62 -5.05 9.93 -11.80
C VAL A 62 -3.57 9.64 -12.07
N LYS A 63 -2.88 10.51 -12.81
CA LYS A 63 -1.46 10.35 -13.12
C LYS A 63 -0.58 10.36 -11.86
N LEU A 64 -0.87 11.27 -10.91
CA LEU A 64 -0.16 11.37 -9.65
C LEU A 64 -0.38 10.12 -8.77
N VAL A 65 -1.63 9.66 -8.64
CA VAL A 65 -1.95 8.46 -7.85
C VAL A 65 -1.32 7.20 -8.45
N ALA A 66 -1.42 7.04 -9.77
CA ALA A 66 -0.85 5.89 -10.48
C ALA A 66 0.67 5.78 -10.30
N SER A 67 1.38 6.90 -10.16
CA SER A 67 2.84 6.91 -9.94
C SER A 67 3.27 6.17 -8.65
N SER A 68 2.36 5.97 -7.70
CA SER A 68 2.65 5.29 -6.42
C SER A 68 2.59 3.77 -6.47
N ALA A 69 2.23 3.18 -7.62
CA ALA A 69 2.13 1.73 -7.81
C ALA A 69 3.05 1.24 -8.95
N PRO A 70 4.38 1.33 -8.81
CA PRO A 70 5.34 1.04 -9.89
C PRO A 70 5.68 -0.44 -10.08
N SER A 71 5.30 -1.32 -9.14
CA SER A 71 5.63 -2.76 -9.19
C SER A 71 4.52 -3.60 -8.57
N THR A 72 4.65 -4.92 -8.65
CA THR A 72 3.86 -5.84 -7.82
C THR A 72 4.27 -5.71 -6.34
N GLY A 73 3.32 -5.95 -5.44
CA GLY A 73 3.50 -5.82 -3.98
C GLY A 73 2.32 -5.10 -3.32
N TYR A 74 2.32 -5.01 -1.99
CA TYR A 74 1.35 -4.18 -1.25
C TYR A 74 1.87 -2.74 -1.04
N CYS A 75 1.06 -1.86 -0.43
CA CYS A 75 1.40 -0.46 -0.23
C CYS A 75 2.80 -0.28 0.38
N ASN A 76 3.63 0.57 -0.24
CA ASN A 76 5.02 0.86 0.14
C ASN A 76 5.16 1.89 1.27
N THR A 77 4.05 2.26 1.91
CA THR A 77 4.01 3.08 3.10
C THR A 77 3.85 2.21 4.35
N MET A 78 3.96 2.80 5.54
CA MET A 78 3.57 2.15 6.80
C MET A 78 2.04 2.09 6.96
N GLY A 79 1.35 1.59 5.93
CA GLY A 79 -0.06 1.24 6.00
C GLY A 79 -0.28 -0.14 6.59
N THR A 80 -1.54 -0.58 6.66
CA THR A 80 -1.91 -1.83 7.35
C THR A 80 -1.19 -3.05 6.81
N ALA A 81 -0.98 -3.16 5.50
CA ALA A 81 -0.29 -4.31 4.92
C ALA A 81 1.14 -4.44 5.47
N THR A 82 1.93 -3.38 5.46
CA THR A 82 3.28 -3.37 6.05
C THR A 82 3.25 -3.64 7.54
N THR A 83 2.36 -2.96 8.29
CA THR A 83 2.22 -3.15 9.73
C THR A 83 1.88 -4.59 10.11
N MET A 84 0.89 -5.21 9.45
CA MET A 84 0.51 -6.59 9.73
C MET A 84 1.59 -7.59 9.33
N ASN A 85 2.33 -7.34 8.26
CA ASN A 85 3.45 -8.21 7.85
C ASN A 85 4.66 -8.07 8.80
N SER A 86 4.85 -6.93 9.46
CA SER A 86 5.86 -6.79 10.53
C SER A 86 5.45 -7.43 11.85
N LEU A 87 4.15 -7.69 12.06
CA LEU A 87 3.63 -8.37 13.26
C LEU A 87 3.57 -9.90 13.12
N ALA A 88 3.63 -10.41 11.90
CA ALA A 88 3.62 -11.84 11.59
C ALA A 88 4.98 -12.48 11.88
#